data_AF-A0A161XFI9-F1
#
_entry.id   AF-A0A161XFI9-F1
#
_cell.length_a   1.000
_cell.length_b   1.000
_cell.length_c   1.000
_cell.angle_alpha   90.00
_cell.angle_beta   90.00
_cell.angle_gamma   90.00
#
_symmetry.space_group_name_H-M   'P 1'
#
loop_
_entity.id
_entity.type
_entity.pdbx_description
1 polymer ?
#
loop_
_entity_poly.entity_id
_entity_poly.type
_entity_poly.pdbx_seq_one_letter_code
_entity_poly.pdbx_strand_id
1 'polypeptide(L)'
;MGKVLNSTKLTETLTLSECSDGFWLYDNTRGMNLSMRAKTPQDAFVECISYYQTRLTEVESEHRKLTAKVDAFVSQFVEADDA
;
A
#
# COMPACT_ATOMS: atom_id res chain seq x y z
N MET A 1 8.56 -15.44 12.67
CA MET A 1 8.33 -14.51 13.78
C MET A 1 8.91 -15.13 15.04
N GLY A 2 9.71 -14.38 15.80
CA GLY A 2 10.20 -14.80 17.11
C GLY A 2 9.06 -14.90 18.12
N LYS A 3 9.40 -15.18 19.38
CA LYS A 3 8.39 -15.18 20.45
C LYS A 3 7.84 -13.76 20.60
N VAL A 4 6.51 -13.61 20.54
CA VAL A 4 5.83 -12.33 20.78
C VAL A 4 6.03 -11.93 22.24
N LEU A 5 6.55 -10.73 22.44
CA LEU A 5 6.76 -10.10 23.75
C LEU A 5 5.60 -9.17 24.06
N ASN A 6 5.20 -8.35 23.08
CA ASN A 6 4.08 -7.42 23.19
C ASN A 6 3.40 -7.25 21.82
N SER A 7 2.12 -6.91 21.83
CA SER A 7 1.36 -6.62 20.62
C SER A 7 0.45 -5.42 20.85
N THR A 8 0.66 -4.38 20.05
CA THR A 8 -0.11 -3.13 20.11
C THR A 8 -0.96 -3.01 18.86
N LYS A 9 -2.27 -2.92 19.05
CA LYS A 9 -3.20 -2.52 17.99
C LYS A 9 -3.08 -1.02 17.77
N LEU A 10 -2.56 -0.60 16.62
CA LEU A 10 -2.36 0.82 16.29
C LEU A 10 -3.64 1.43 15.71
N THR A 11 -4.29 0.70 14.81
CA THR A 11 -5.58 1.06 14.19
C THR A 11 -6.45 -0.20 14.09
N GLU A 12 -7.64 -0.10 13.49
CA GLU A 12 -8.46 -1.27 13.19
C GLU A 12 -7.74 -2.29 12.27
N THR A 13 -6.82 -1.79 11.44
CA THR A 13 -6.17 -2.56 10.39
C THR A 13 -4.70 -2.85 10.67
N LEU A 14 -4.03 -2.05 11.49
CA LEU A 14 -2.59 -2.15 11.76
C LEU A 14 -2.30 -2.66 13.16
N THR A 15 -1.45 -3.68 13.24
CA THR A 15 -0.95 -4.24 14.50
C THR A 15 0.56 -4.30 14.47
N LEU A 16 1.20 -3.75 15.51
CA LEU A 16 2.64 -3.84 15.73
C LEU A 16 2.92 -4.87 16.80
N SER A 17 3.68 -5.91 16.46
CA SER A 17 4.14 -6.94 17.39
C SER A 17 5.62 -6.77 17.66
N GLU A 18 5.99 -6.59 18.92
CA GLU A 18 7.36 -6.70 19.39
C GLU A 18 7.66 -8.18 19.63
N CYS A 19 8.62 -8.72 18.90
CA CYS A 19 9.07 -10.09 19.02
C CYS A 19 10.53 -10.14 19.46
N SER A 20 10.97 -11.29 19.96
CA SER A 20 12.36 -11.52 20.33
C SER A 20 13.37 -11.29 19.19
N ASP A 21 12.90 -11.27 17.93
CA ASP A 21 13.69 -11.06 16.72
C ASP A 21 13.44 -9.71 16.03
N GLY A 22 12.76 -8.76 16.69
CA GLY A 22 12.48 -7.41 16.19
C GLY A 22 11.00 -7.08 16.13
N PHE A 23 10.67 -5.97 15.48
CA PHE A 23 9.30 -5.48 15.32
C PHE A 23 8.69 -5.97 14.01
N TRP A 24 7.42 -6.38 14.09
CA TRP A 24 6.63 -6.89 12.97
C TRP A 24 5.36 -6.06 12.86
N LEU A 25 5.11 -5.49 11.68
CA LEU A 25 3.92 -4.67 11.43
C LEU A 25 3.01 -5.37 10.45
N TYR A 26 1.87 -5.83 10.93
CA TYR A 26 0.86 -6.54 10.16
C TYR A 26 -0.28 -5.62 9.75
N ASP A 27 -0.70 -5.74 8.48
CA ASP A 27 -1.87 -5.04 7.95
C ASP A 27 -2.98 -6.03 7.57
N ASN A 28 -4.13 -5.93 8.25
CA ASN A 28 -5.29 -6.78 8.03
C ASN A 28 -5.93 -6.59 6.64
N THR A 29 -5.87 -5.38 6.07
CA THR A 29 -6.44 -5.12 4.73
C THR A 29 -5.59 -5.71 3.62
N ARG A 30 -4.28 -5.87 3.86
CA ARG A 30 -3.35 -6.50 2.92
C ARG A 30 -3.19 -8.00 3.20
N GLY A 31 -3.49 -8.45 4.42
CA GLY A 31 -3.32 -9.84 4.83
C GLY A 31 -1.86 -10.25 4.95
N MET A 32 -0.95 -9.30 5.21
CA MET A 32 0.49 -9.56 5.27
C MET A 32 1.22 -8.60 6.22
N ASN A 33 2.46 -8.95 6.58
CA ASN A 33 3.36 -8.03 7.26
C ASN A 33 3.93 -7.03 6.25
N LEU A 34 3.73 -5.73 6.51
CA LEU A 34 4.35 -4.65 5.74
C LEU A 34 5.76 -4.33 6.22
N SER A 35 6.09 -4.73 7.45
CA SER A 35 7.46 -4.71 7.99
C SER A 35 7.74 -5.99 8.77
N MET A 36 8.96 -6.52 8.61
CA MET A 36 9.38 -7.77 9.23
C MET A 36 10.74 -7.60 9.90
N ARG A 37 10.83 -7.91 11.20
CA ARG A 37 12.08 -7.84 11.99
C ARG A 37 12.75 -6.48 11.96
N ALA A 38 11.96 -5.41 11.97
CA ALA A 38 12.49 -4.05 12.07
C ALA A 38 13.23 -3.88 13.41
N LYS A 39 14.30 -3.09 13.42
CA LYS A 39 15.09 -2.88 14.65
C LYS A 39 14.35 -2.04 15.66
N THR A 40 13.55 -1.09 15.19
CA THR A 40 12.74 -0.18 15.99
C THR A 40 11.30 -0.14 15.48
N PRO A 41 10.32 0.30 16.30
CA PRO A 41 8.97 0.61 15.83
C PRO A 41 8.97 1.62 14.69
N GLN A 42 9.85 2.63 14.76
CA GLN A 42 9.96 3.68 13.76
C GLN A 42 10.38 3.11 12.40
N ASP A 43 11.35 2.20 12.36
CA ASP A 43 11.74 1.52 11.12
C ASP A 43 10.56 0.78 10.50
N ALA A 44 9.76 0.09 11.33
CA ALA A 44 8.56 -0.62 10.87
C ALA A 44 7.51 0.34 10.29
N PHE A 45 7.35 1.52 10.88
CA PHE A 45 6.44 2.55 10.37
C PHE A 45 6.94 3.15 9.06
N VAL A 46 8.24 3.40 8.92
CA VAL A 46 8.82 3.89 7.66
C VAL A 46 8.61 2.88 6.55
N GLU A 47 8.89 1.59 6.78
CA GLU A 47 8.64 0.53 5.80
C GLU A 47 7.16 0.45 5.40
N CYS A 48 6.25 0.54 6.38
CA CYS A 48 4.81 0.57 6.13
C CYS A 48 4.40 1.76 5.24
N ILE A 49 4.89 2.98 5.54
CA ILE A 49 4.57 4.18 4.76
C ILE A 49 5.16 4.07 3.36
N SER A 50 6.40 3.61 3.21
CA SER A 50 7.05 3.43 1.91
C SER A 50 6.29 2.43 1.04
N TYR A 51 5.83 1.31 1.60
CA TYR A 51 4.97 0.36 0.89
C TYR A 51 3.72 1.05 0.32
N TYR A 52 3.03 1.86 1.14
CA TYR A 52 1.82 2.55 0.71
C TYR A 52 2.08 3.64 -0.34
N GLN A 53 3.20 4.37 -0.24
CA GLN A 53 3.61 5.35 -1.24
C GLN A 53 3.90 4.70 -2.60
N THR A 54 4.63 3.59 -2.61
CA THR A 54 4.89 2.82 -3.84
C THR A 54 3.59 2.31 -4.45
N ARG A 55 2.73 1.69 -3.65
CA ARG A 55 1.44 1.17 -4.10
C ARG A 55 0.52 2.27 -4.65
N LEU A 56 0.50 3.44 -4.01
CA LEU A 56 -0.28 4.59 -4.50
C LEU A 56 0.22 5.02 -5.88
N THR A 57 1.54 5.12 -6.05
CA THR A 57 2.15 5.49 -7.34
C THR A 57 1.79 4.49 -8.45
N GLU A 58 1.78 3.19 -8.14
CA GLU A 58 1.33 2.15 -9.08
C GLU A 58 -0.14 2.34 -9.47
N VAL A 59 -1.03 2.52 -8.50
CA VAL A 59 -2.47 2.72 -8.75
C VAL A 59 -2.72 3.97 -9.59
N GLU A 60 -2.06 5.08 -9.29
CA GLU A 60 -2.16 6.32 -10.07
C GLU A 60 -1.66 6.14 -11.51
N SER A 61 -0.58 5.37 -11.69
CA SER A 61 -0.05 5.05 -13.02
C SER A 61 -1.04 4.21 -13.83
N GLU A 62 -1.58 3.14 -13.24
CA GLU A 62 -2.55 2.29 -13.91
C GLU A 62 -3.86 3.02 -14.20
N HIS A 63 -4.33 3.87 -13.29
CA HIS A 63 -5.48 4.73 -13.52
C HIS A 63 -5.25 5.67 -14.72
N ARG A 64 -4.13 6.38 -14.76
CA ARG A 64 -3.78 7.26 -15.91
C ARG A 64 -3.75 6.49 -17.23
N LYS A 65 -3.17 5.28 -17.24
CA LYS A 65 -3.14 4.41 -18.43
C LYS A 65 -4.54 4.00 -18.86
N LEU A 66 -5.43 3.66 -17.91
CA LEU A 66 -6.81 3.29 -18.21
C LEU A 66 -7.58 4.48 -18.79
N THR A 67 -7.49 5.65 -18.16
CA THR A 67 -8.10 6.90 -18.65
C THR A 67 -7.65 7.20 -20.07
N ALA A 68 -6.34 7.17 -20.36
CA ALA A 68 -5.82 7.43 -21.71
C ALA A 68 -6.37 6.45 -22.76
N LYS A 69 -6.57 5.17 -22.42
CA LYS A 69 -7.17 4.18 -23.32
C LYS A 69 -8.65 4.44 -23.56
N VAL A 70 -9.39 4.79 -22.50
CA VAL A 70 -10.82 5.13 -22.59
C VAL A 70 -11.01 6.38 -23.44
N ASP A 71 -10.22 7.44 -23.19
CA ASP A 71 -10.29 8.68 -23.94
C ASP A 71 -9.99 8.46 -25.43
N ALA A 72 -8.94 7.69 -25.74
CA ALA A 72 -8.59 7.33 -27.12
C ALA A 72 -9.62 6.44 -27.81
N PHE A 73 -10.39 5.64 -27.05
CA PHE A 73 -11.50 4.87 -27.58
C PHE A 73 -12.69 5.78 -27.87
N VAL A 74 -13.12 6.59 -26.89
CA VAL A 74 -14.26 7.50 -27.03
C VAL A 74 -14.05 8.50 -28.17
N SER A 75 -12.82 9.02 -28.33
CA SER A 75 -12.49 9.96 -29.42
C SER A 75 -12.70 9.38 -30.83
N GLN A 76 -12.80 8.06 -30.99
CA GLN A 76 -13.11 7.43 -32.28
C GLN A 76 -14.59 7.51 -32.65
N PHE A 77 -15.47 7.76 -31.68
CA PHE A 77 -16.93 7.79 -31.85
C PHE A 77 -17.51 9.19 -31.70
N VAL A 78 -16.71 10.15 -31.22
CA VAL A 78 -17.07 11.56 -31.31
C VAL A 78 -16.85 11.95 -32.76
N GLU A 79 -17.91 11.88 -33.57
CA GLU A 79 -17.93 12.57 -34.85
C GLU A 79 -17.64 14.05 -34.58
N ALA A 80 -16.71 14.63 -35.34
CA ALA A 80 -16.49 16.06 -35.28
C ALA A 80 -17.78 16.70 -35.79
N ASP A 81 -18.67 17.09 -34.87
CA ASP A 81 -19.88 17.85 -35.20
C ASP A 81 -19.46 18.99 -36.14
N ASP A 82 -20.08 18.95 -37.32
CA ASP A 82 -19.77 19.75 -38.51
C ASP A 82 -19.51 21.23 -38.18
N ALA A 83 -18.36 21.74 -38.62
CA ALA A 83 -18.02 23.17 -38.64
C ALA A 83 -18.12 23.74 -40.06
#